data_AF-A0A2E7A0R2-F1
#
_entry.id   AF-A0A2E7A0R2-F1
#
_cell.length_a   1.000
_cell.length_b   1.000
_cell.length_c   1.000
_cell.angle_alpha   90.00
_cell.angle_beta   90.00
_cell.angle_gamma   90.00
#
_symmetry.space_group_name_H-M   'P 1'
#
loop_
_entity.id
_entity.type
_entity.pdbx_description
1 polymer ?
#
loop_
_entity_poly.entity_id
_entity_poly.type
_entity_poly.pdbx_seq_one_letter_code
_entity_poly.pdbx_strand_id
1 'polypeptide(L)'
;MIQDTCTKQPLDGCEVQDPGAHIPGLGGDGCPQAWIDAMDSLLHEQEGLLTSLAGLSGRQAECISAGLVDDLLNVLGSRQELVTRFLEVQADLVGLKKVQEAQDLAIDPDVQDRLHERMHALDQLLQGVLEQDDRDHTQLLQQRVVVEQHVNHLDAGVRARERYASLDNHPAITDADRGARA
;
A
#
# COMPACT_ATOMS: atom_id res chain seq x y z
N MET A 1 -45.86 -2.99 0.42
CA MET A 1 -45.22 -4.22 -0.12
C MET A 1 -44.42 -3.80 -1.34
N ILE A 2 -43.12 -3.54 -1.15
CA ILE A 2 -42.18 -3.22 -2.23
C ILE A 2 -41.48 -4.53 -2.54
N GLN A 3 -41.69 -5.04 -3.75
CA GLN A 3 -41.03 -6.26 -4.21
C GLN A 3 -39.65 -5.87 -4.74
N ASP A 4 -38.61 -6.06 -3.92
CA ASP A 4 -37.21 -5.98 -4.33
C ASP A 4 -36.88 -7.18 -5.23
N THR A 5 -36.98 -6.97 -6.53
CA THR A 5 -36.42 -7.89 -7.54
C THR A 5 -34.92 -7.65 -7.62
N CYS A 6 -34.15 -8.38 -6.81
CA CYS A 6 -32.72 -8.47 -6.91
C CYS A 6 -32.35 -9.32 -8.14
N THR A 7 -32.13 -8.66 -9.27
CA THR A 7 -31.65 -9.25 -10.52
C THR A 7 -30.20 -9.70 -10.33
N LYS A 8 -29.99 -10.98 -10.04
CA LYS A 8 -28.67 -11.63 -10.08
C LYS A 8 -28.19 -11.66 -11.54
N GLN A 9 -27.35 -10.70 -11.92
CA GLN A 9 -26.54 -10.81 -13.13
C GLN A 9 -25.47 -11.89 -12.92
N PRO A 10 -25.37 -12.91 -13.79
CA PRO A 10 -24.21 -13.79 -13.81
C PRO A 10 -23.01 -12.97 -14.27
N LEU A 11 -22.00 -12.86 -13.42
CA LEU A 11 -20.66 -12.40 -13.79
C LEU A 11 -20.01 -13.52 -14.61
N ASP A 12 -20.47 -13.68 -15.86
CA ASP A 12 -19.76 -14.45 -16.86
C ASP A 12 -18.51 -13.66 -17.28
N GLY A 13 -17.34 -14.31 -17.23
CA GLY A 13 -16.19 -13.89 -18.01
C GLY A 13 -15.08 -13.13 -17.28
N CYS A 14 -14.70 -13.52 -16.05
CA CYS A 14 -13.27 -13.46 -15.72
C CYS A 14 -12.63 -14.73 -16.26
N GLU A 15 -12.38 -14.75 -17.57
CA GLU A 15 -11.42 -15.67 -18.16
C GLU A 15 -10.07 -15.28 -17.55
N VAL A 16 -9.69 -16.00 -16.48
CA VAL A 16 -8.36 -15.88 -15.87
C VAL A 16 -7.41 -16.31 -16.96
N GLN A 17 -6.89 -15.31 -17.68
CA GLN A 17 -5.85 -15.47 -18.68
C GLN A 17 -4.71 -16.15 -17.93
N ASP A 18 -4.55 -17.45 -18.13
CA ASP A 18 -3.50 -18.25 -17.49
C ASP A 18 -2.21 -17.57 -17.90
N PRO A 19 -1.55 -16.81 -17.00
CA PRO A 19 -0.31 -16.15 -17.32
C PRO A 19 0.69 -17.29 -17.33
N GLY A 20 0.74 -18.01 -18.45
CA GLY A 20 1.64 -19.11 -18.68
C GLY A 20 3.02 -18.55 -18.46
N ALA A 21 3.55 -18.82 -17.25
CA ALA A 21 4.81 -18.30 -16.76
C ALA A 21 5.85 -18.79 -17.75
N HIS A 22 6.25 -17.88 -18.64
CA HIS A 22 7.18 -18.18 -19.69
C HIS A 22 8.56 -18.15 -19.04
N ILE A 23 8.86 -19.11 -18.17
CA ILE A 23 10.15 -19.20 -17.48
C ILE A 23 11.20 -19.50 -18.56
N PRO A 24 12.01 -18.51 -18.99
CA PRO A 24 12.92 -18.70 -20.09
C PRO A 24 14.03 -19.64 -19.64
N GLY A 25 14.21 -20.76 -20.33
CA GLY A 25 15.39 -21.63 -20.13
C GLY A 25 15.13 -22.99 -19.48
N LEU A 26 13.92 -23.31 -19.01
CA LEU A 26 13.57 -24.66 -18.51
C LEU A 26 13.14 -25.63 -19.62
N GLY A 27 13.64 -25.43 -20.84
CA GLY A 27 13.27 -26.22 -22.01
C GLY A 27 13.82 -27.65 -21.96
N GLY A 28 12.97 -28.61 -21.60
CA GLY A 28 13.04 -30.00 -22.07
C GLY A 28 13.82 -31.01 -21.23
N ASP A 29 14.98 -30.64 -20.68
CA ASP A 29 15.91 -31.65 -20.13
C ASP A 29 15.82 -31.88 -18.61
N GLY A 30 14.88 -31.24 -17.90
CA GLY A 30 14.50 -31.61 -16.52
C GLY A 30 15.66 -31.70 -15.52
N CYS A 31 16.77 -30.99 -15.75
CA CYS A 31 17.95 -31.11 -14.91
C CYS A 31 17.67 -30.47 -13.53
N PRO A 32 17.74 -31.24 -12.42
CA PRO A 32 17.46 -30.71 -11.08
C PRO A 32 18.33 -29.50 -10.73
N GLN A 33 19.59 -29.47 -11.19
CA GLN A 33 20.51 -28.36 -10.92
C GLN A 33 20.02 -27.04 -11.53
N ALA A 34 19.52 -27.06 -12.77
CA ALA A 34 19.01 -25.85 -13.43
C ALA A 34 17.78 -25.27 -12.70
N TRP A 35 16.94 -26.14 -12.17
CA TRP A 35 15.81 -25.75 -11.32
C TRP A 35 16.29 -25.14 -10.00
N ILE A 36 17.27 -25.75 -9.33
CA ILE A 36 17.84 -25.26 -8.07
C ILE A 36 18.45 -23.86 -8.27
N ASP A 37 19.23 -23.68 -9.34
CA ASP A 37 19.87 -22.39 -9.65
C ASP A 37 18.83 -21.30 -9.94
N ALA A 38 17.75 -21.64 -10.67
CA ALA A 38 16.65 -20.72 -10.93
C ALA A 38 15.90 -20.34 -9.65
N MET A 39 15.64 -21.31 -8.77
CA MET A 39 14.98 -21.06 -7.47
C MET A 39 15.83 -20.16 -6.59
N ASP A 40 17.13 -20.44 -6.47
CA ASP A 40 18.04 -19.64 -5.65
C ASP A 40 18.17 -18.20 -6.19
N SER A 41 18.22 -18.02 -7.51
CA SER A 41 18.22 -16.71 -8.15
C SER A 41 16.97 -15.90 -7.83
N LEU A 42 15.78 -16.51 -7.93
CA LEU A 42 14.51 -15.83 -7.63
C LEU A 42 14.39 -15.48 -6.14
N LEU A 43 14.79 -16.38 -5.25
CA LEU A 43 14.81 -16.10 -3.80
C LEU A 43 15.79 -14.98 -3.45
N HIS A 44 16.94 -14.90 -4.12
CA HIS A 44 17.89 -13.80 -3.92
C HIS A 44 17.35 -12.46 -4.44
N GLU A 45 16.66 -12.47 -5.59
CA GLU A 45 15.98 -11.28 -6.08
C GLU A 45 14.90 -10.82 -5.09
N GLN A 46 14.08 -11.74 -4.60
CA GLN A 46 13.04 -11.47 -3.61
C GLN A 46 13.62 -10.86 -2.31
N GLU A 47 14.75 -11.38 -1.84
CA GLU A 47 15.51 -10.84 -0.71
C GLU A 47 15.93 -9.38 -0.94
N GLY A 48 16.47 -9.08 -2.12
CA GLY A 48 16.89 -7.73 -2.50
C GLY A 48 15.71 -6.74 -2.56
N LEU A 49 14.57 -7.20 -3.08
CA LEU A 49 13.33 -6.40 -3.14
C LEU A 49 12.79 -6.11 -1.75
N LEU A 50 12.69 -7.12 -0.87
CA LEU A 50 12.20 -6.96 0.49
C LEU A 50 13.13 -6.08 1.34
N THR A 51 14.45 -6.21 1.17
CA THR A 51 15.43 -5.34 1.85
C THR A 51 15.27 -3.88 1.41
N SER A 52 15.05 -3.66 0.11
CA SER A 52 14.80 -2.32 -0.44
C SER A 52 13.48 -1.73 0.07
N LEU A 53 12.41 -2.55 0.13
CA LEU A 53 11.13 -2.16 0.72
C LEU A 53 11.26 -1.78 2.19
N ALA A 54 12.00 -2.57 2.98
CA ALA A 54 12.28 -2.24 4.39
C ALA A 54 13.04 -0.91 4.54
N GLY A 55 14.04 -0.66 3.68
CA GLY A 55 14.75 0.62 3.65
C GLY A 55 13.83 1.81 3.30
N LEU A 56 12.91 1.62 2.36
CA LEU A 56 11.90 2.63 2.03
C LEU A 56 10.86 2.82 3.13
N SER A 57 10.49 1.78 3.88
CA SER A 57 9.62 1.94 5.06
C SER A 57 10.28 2.82 6.13
N GLY A 58 11.61 2.69 6.34
CA GLY A 58 12.36 3.59 7.22
C GLY A 58 12.29 5.06 6.76
N ARG A 59 12.54 5.31 5.47
CA ARG A 59 12.44 6.67 4.89
C ARG A 59 11.01 7.22 4.92
N GLN A 60 10.01 6.36 4.74
CA GLN A 60 8.60 6.73 4.83
C GLN A 60 8.27 7.26 6.22
N ALA A 61 8.65 6.52 7.27
CA ALA A 61 8.46 6.94 8.65
C ALA A 61 9.13 8.29 8.95
N GLU A 62 10.34 8.52 8.44
CA GLU A 62 11.04 9.81 8.53
C GLU A 62 10.23 10.94 7.86
N CYS A 63 9.78 10.74 6.62
CA CYS A 63 8.99 11.73 5.88
C CYS A 63 7.68 12.08 6.58
N ILE A 64 6.98 11.07 7.12
CA ILE A 64 5.75 11.24 7.90
C ILE A 64 6.05 12.07 9.16
N SER A 65 7.10 11.72 9.90
CA SER A 65 7.48 12.42 11.13
C SER A 65 7.84 13.89 10.89
N ALA A 66 8.49 14.18 9.76
CA ALA A 66 8.95 15.51 9.38
C ALA A 66 7.90 16.34 8.60
N GLY A 67 6.77 15.73 8.20
CA GLY A 67 5.75 16.37 7.37
C GLY A 67 6.20 16.68 5.94
N LEU A 68 7.17 15.91 5.41
CA LEU A 68 7.73 16.10 4.07
C LEU A 68 6.85 15.38 3.03
N VAL A 69 5.75 16.04 2.64
CA VAL A 69 4.72 15.43 1.76
C VAL A 69 5.27 15.06 0.38
N ASP A 70 6.06 15.94 -0.25
CA ASP A 70 6.59 15.67 -1.59
C ASP A 70 7.56 14.48 -1.60
N ASP A 71 8.43 14.39 -0.58
CA ASP A 71 9.35 13.26 -0.42
C ASP A 71 8.59 11.97 -0.10
N LEU A 72 7.52 12.05 0.70
CA LEU A 72 6.64 10.92 0.98
C LEU A 72 6.01 10.37 -0.31
N LEU A 73 5.52 11.24 -1.21
CA LEU A 73 4.96 10.82 -2.50
C LEU A 73 5.99 10.11 -3.38
N ASN A 74 7.24 10.61 -3.41
CA ASN A 74 8.33 9.96 -4.13
C ASN A 74 8.63 8.56 -3.55
N VAL A 75 8.68 8.43 -2.22
CA VAL A 75 8.88 7.14 -1.54
C VAL A 75 7.77 6.16 -1.90
N LEU A 76 6.50 6.59 -1.86
CA LEU A 76 5.35 5.74 -2.23
C LEU A 76 5.41 5.29 -3.69
N GLY A 77 5.84 6.16 -4.61
CA GLY A 77 6.06 5.80 -6.01
C GLY A 77 7.08 4.68 -6.17
N SER A 78 8.27 4.82 -5.57
CA SER A 78 9.30 3.78 -5.60
C SER A 78 8.85 2.47 -4.94
N ARG A 79 8.07 2.54 -3.85
CA ARG A 79 7.50 1.34 -3.23
C ARG A 79 6.56 0.60 -4.17
N GLN A 80 5.71 1.30 -4.90
CA GLN A 80 4.78 0.68 -5.84
C GLN A 80 5.52 -0.11 -6.92
N GLU A 81 6.61 0.44 -7.45
CA GLU A 81 7.45 -0.25 -8.44
C GLU A 81 8.06 -1.54 -7.86
N LEU A 82 8.60 -1.48 -6.64
CA LEU A 82 9.16 -2.66 -5.96
C LEU A 82 8.10 -3.71 -5.63
N VAL A 83 6.90 -3.30 -5.19
CA VAL A 83 5.78 -4.22 -4.92
C VAL A 83 5.35 -4.91 -6.21
N THR A 84 5.23 -4.18 -7.31
CA THR A 84 4.91 -4.77 -8.62
C THR A 84 5.96 -5.82 -9.00
N ARG A 85 7.25 -5.49 -8.87
CA ARG A 85 8.33 -6.44 -9.16
C ARG A 85 8.32 -7.65 -8.22
N PHE A 86 8.04 -7.44 -6.94
CA PHE A 86 7.91 -8.53 -5.96
C PHE A 86 6.80 -9.51 -6.33
N LEU A 87 5.65 -9.01 -6.79
CA LEU A 87 4.54 -9.85 -7.23
C LEU A 87 4.87 -10.67 -8.48
N GLU A 88 5.66 -10.10 -9.41
CA GLU A 88 6.17 -10.84 -10.58
C GLU A 88 7.09 -11.99 -10.14
N VAL A 89 8.09 -11.71 -9.30
CA VAL A 89 9.01 -12.73 -8.77
C VAL A 89 8.25 -13.82 -7.99
N GLN A 90 7.22 -13.43 -7.21
CA GLN A 90 6.38 -14.38 -6.50
C GLN A 90 5.59 -15.29 -7.47
N ALA A 91 5.09 -14.75 -8.58
CA ALA A 91 4.42 -15.53 -9.61
C ALA A 91 5.38 -16.53 -10.28
N ASP A 92 6.61 -16.10 -10.57
CA ASP A 92 7.66 -16.96 -11.14
C ASP A 92 8.04 -18.09 -10.17
N LEU A 93 8.19 -17.81 -8.87
CA LEU A 93 8.43 -18.82 -7.83
C LEU A 93 7.31 -19.87 -7.77
N VAL A 94 6.05 -19.43 -7.84
CA VAL A 94 4.89 -20.34 -7.89
C VAL A 94 4.93 -21.20 -9.16
N GLY A 95 5.27 -20.62 -10.30
CA GLY A 95 5.46 -21.35 -11.55
C GLY A 95 6.55 -22.42 -11.44
N LEU A 96 7.69 -22.05 -10.86
CA LEU A 96 8.84 -22.93 -10.69
C LEU A 96 8.53 -24.09 -9.73
N LYS A 97 7.78 -23.85 -8.66
CA LYS A 97 7.29 -24.90 -7.75
C LYS A 97 6.36 -25.89 -8.46
N LYS A 98 5.44 -25.41 -9.30
CA LYS A 98 4.58 -26.29 -10.11
C LYS A 98 5.39 -27.18 -11.06
N VAL A 99 6.48 -26.65 -11.64
CA VAL A 99 7.39 -27.45 -12.48
C VAL A 99 8.07 -28.56 -11.68
N GLN A 100 8.54 -28.27 -10.46
CA GLN A 100 9.11 -29.26 -9.55
C GLN A 100 8.14 -30.42 -9.29
N GLU A 101 6.90 -30.08 -8.94
CA GLU A 101 5.83 -31.04 -8.65
C GLU A 101 5.46 -31.87 -9.89
N ALA A 102 5.40 -31.25 -11.08
CA ALA A 102 5.02 -31.93 -12.32
C ALA A 102 6.10 -32.88 -12.86
N GLN A 103 7.37 -32.56 -12.66
CA GLN A 103 8.51 -33.34 -13.15
C GLN A 103 9.04 -34.36 -12.12
N ASP A 104 8.45 -34.40 -10.91
CA ASP A 104 8.89 -35.24 -9.79
C ASP A 104 10.40 -35.13 -9.56
N LEU A 105 10.92 -33.89 -9.57
CA LEU A 105 12.35 -33.63 -9.47
C LEU A 105 12.84 -34.05 -8.08
N ALA A 106 13.65 -35.11 -8.05
CA ALA A 106 14.36 -35.53 -6.85
C ALA A 106 15.43 -34.49 -6.51
N ILE A 107 15.16 -33.68 -5.49
CA ILE A 107 16.09 -32.69 -4.95
C ILE A 107 16.75 -33.27 -3.70
N ASP A 108 18.03 -33.01 -3.56
CA ASP A 108 18.78 -33.39 -2.38
C ASP A 108 18.15 -32.76 -1.10
N PRO A 109 17.91 -33.54 -0.03
CA PRO A 109 17.29 -33.04 1.19
C PRO A 109 18.00 -31.83 1.81
N ASP A 110 19.33 -31.78 1.76
CA ASP A 110 20.10 -30.67 2.33
C ASP A 110 19.87 -29.37 1.52
N VAL A 111 19.66 -29.49 0.21
CA VAL A 111 19.29 -28.35 -0.65
C VAL A 111 17.86 -27.91 -0.35
N GLN A 112 16.94 -28.85 -0.16
CA GLN A 112 15.55 -28.54 0.18
C GLN A 112 15.45 -27.81 1.52
N ASP A 113 16.17 -28.26 2.54
CA ASP A 113 16.19 -27.64 3.86
C ASP A 113 16.74 -26.21 3.78
N ARG A 114 17.83 -25.99 3.05
CA ARG A 114 18.38 -24.64 2.81
C ARG A 114 17.38 -23.70 2.12
N LEU A 115 16.64 -24.19 1.12
CA LEU A 115 15.63 -23.40 0.42
C LEU A 115 14.47 -23.05 1.36
N HIS A 116 14.02 -23.99 2.19
CA HIS A 116 12.99 -23.74 3.19
C HIS A 116 13.42 -22.72 4.25
N GLU A 117 14.64 -22.82 4.76
CA GLU A 117 15.19 -21.84 5.71
C GLU A 117 15.21 -20.44 5.11
N ARG A 118 15.60 -20.32 3.83
CA ARG A 118 15.63 -19.04 3.11
C ARG A 118 14.22 -18.47 2.92
N MET A 119 13.26 -19.29 2.48
CA MET A 119 11.85 -18.87 2.37
C MET A 119 11.30 -18.37 3.70
N HIS A 120 11.58 -19.09 4.79
CA HIS A 120 11.15 -18.69 6.13
C HIS A 120 11.79 -17.35 6.57
N ALA A 121 13.06 -17.11 6.25
CA ALA A 121 13.71 -15.83 6.50
C ALA A 121 13.05 -14.67 5.70
N LEU A 122 12.67 -14.93 4.44
CA LEU A 122 11.95 -13.97 3.61
C LEU A 122 10.56 -13.65 4.17
N ASP A 123 9.84 -14.65 4.67
CA ASP A 123 8.53 -14.46 5.32
C ASP A 123 8.65 -13.55 6.55
N GLN A 124 9.68 -13.73 7.38
CA GLN A 124 9.95 -12.86 8.52
C GLN A 124 10.25 -11.42 8.09
N LEU A 125 11.02 -11.24 7.02
CA LEU A 125 11.35 -9.92 6.50
C LEU A 125 10.10 -9.22 5.94
N LEU A 126 9.27 -9.93 5.18
CA LEU A 126 7.99 -9.44 4.68
C LEU A 126 7.06 -9.04 5.83
N GLN A 127 6.95 -9.86 6.87
CA GLN A 127 6.15 -9.53 8.05
C GLN A 127 6.64 -8.23 8.71
N GLY A 128 7.97 -8.04 8.83
CA GLY A 128 8.53 -6.80 9.36
C GLY A 128 8.19 -5.56 8.53
N VAL A 129 8.16 -5.68 7.20
CA VAL A 129 7.71 -4.61 6.29
C VAL A 129 6.23 -4.28 6.53
N LEU A 130 5.37 -5.29 6.59
CA LEU A 130 3.92 -5.12 6.81
C LEU A 130 3.63 -4.47 8.18
N GLU A 131 4.30 -4.91 9.23
CA GLU A 131 4.16 -4.32 10.57
C GLU A 131 4.60 -2.85 10.64
N GLN A 132 5.59 -2.45 9.83
CA GLN A 132 5.99 -1.05 9.71
C GLN A 132 4.97 -0.24 8.94
N ASP A 133 4.44 -0.77 7.84
CA ASP A 133 3.42 -0.11 7.02
C ASP A 133 2.13 0.16 7.83
N ASP A 134 1.69 -0.78 8.65
CA ASP A 134 0.54 -0.61 9.55
C ASP A 134 0.77 0.51 10.58
N ARG A 135 1.99 0.63 11.10
CA ARG A 135 2.38 1.70 12.03
C ARG A 135 2.37 3.06 11.35
N ASP A 136 2.96 3.15 10.15
CA ASP A 136 2.98 4.37 9.34
C ASP A 136 1.57 4.81 8.96
N HIS A 137 0.70 3.86 8.58
CA HIS A 137 -0.70 4.12 8.28
C HIS A 137 -1.43 4.72 9.50
N THR A 138 -1.23 4.12 10.67
CA THR A 138 -1.81 4.62 11.92
C THR A 138 -1.32 6.04 12.25
N GLN A 139 -0.03 6.32 12.04
CA GLN A 139 0.54 7.65 12.27
C GLN A 139 -0.04 8.70 11.32
N LEU A 140 -0.20 8.38 10.03
CA LEU A 140 -0.82 9.27 9.04
C LEU A 140 -2.27 9.60 9.41
N LEU A 141 -3.05 8.61 9.87
CA LEU A 141 -4.42 8.84 10.35
C LEU A 141 -4.45 9.79 11.54
N GLN A 142 -3.53 9.63 12.49
CA GLN A 142 -3.44 10.53 13.65
C GLN A 142 -3.08 11.96 13.22
N GLN A 143 -2.11 12.12 12.31
CA GLN A 143 -1.73 13.43 11.78
C GLN A 143 -2.89 14.10 11.04
N ARG A 144 -3.64 13.33 10.25
CA ARG A 144 -4.85 13.83 9.58
C ARG A 144 -5.85 14.42 10.57
N VAL A 145 -6.12 13.74 11.68
CA VAL A 145 -7.05 14.23 12.72
C VAL A 145 -6.56 15.55 13.32
N VAL A 146 -5.26 15.69 13.59
CA VAL A 146 -4.68 16.95 14.10
C VAL A 146 -4.83 18.09 13.10
N VAL A 147 -4.57 17.82 11.81
CA VAL A 147 -4.74 18.82 10.75
C VAL A 147 -6.21 19.25 10.63
N GLU A 148 -7.15 18.30 10.65
CA GLU A 148 -8.59 18.60 10.64
C GLU A 148 -9.00 19.50 11.83
N GLN A 149 -8.47 19.24 13.04
CA GLN A 149 -8.71 20.08 14.21
C GLN A 149 -8.18 21.51 14.03
N HIS A 150 -6.97 21.67 13.47
CA HIS A 150 -6.40 22.99 13.18
C HIS A 150 -7.20 23.76 12.14
N VAL A 151 -7.64 23.11 11.06
CA VAL A 151 -8.49 23.72 10.03
C VAL A 151 -9.81 24.20 10.66
N ASN A 152 -10.47 23.35 11.44
CA ASN A 152 -11.72 23.71 12.13
C ASN A 152 -11.54 24.90 13.10
N HIS A 153 -10.38 24.99 13.78
CA HIS A 153 -10.07 26.10 14.66
C HIS A 153 -9.87 27.42 13.88
N LEU A 154 -9.17 27.38 12.76
CA LEU A 154 -8.98 28.54 11.88
C LEU A 154 -10.32 29.03 11.32
N ASP A 155 -11.18 28.11 10.85
CA ASP A 155 -12.51 28.42 10.35
C ASP A 155 -13.39 29.09 11.41
N ALA A 156 -13.33 28.60 12.65
CA ALA A 156 -14.03 29.24 13.78
C ALA A 156 -13.52 30.67 14.01
N GLY A 157 -12.21 30.89 13.92
CA GLY A 157 -11.58 32.21 14.05
C GLY A 157 -11.93 33.18 12.91
N VAL A 158 -12.10 32.68 11.67
CA VAL A 158 -12.57 33.47 10.53
C VAL A 158 -14.03 33.87 10.74
N ARG A 159 -14.91 32.92 11.08
CA ARG A 159 -16.34 33.20 11.35
C ARG A 159 -16.54 34.16 12.53
N ALA A 160 -15.71 34.08 13.56
CA ALA A 160 -15.73 35.02 14.67
C ALA A 160 -15.39 36.45 14.20
N ARG A 161 -14.33 36.60 13.41
CA ARG A 161 -13.92 37.91 12.83
C ARG A 161 -15.01 38.50 11.94
N GLU A 162 -15.64 37.69 11.10
CA GLU A 162 -16.77 38.14 10.25
C GLU A 162 -17.96 38.63 11.08
N ARG A 163 -18.30 37.93 12.17
CA ARG A 163 -19.37 38.36 13.09
C ARG A 163 -19.04 39.70 13.75
N TYR A 164 -17.81 39.90 14.21
CA TYR A 164 -17.40 41.18 14.81
C TYR A 164 -17.40 42.32 13.78
N ALA A 165 -16.89 42.08 12.57
CA ALA A 165 -16.93 43.06 11.49
C ALA A 165 -18.37 43.45 11.09
N SER A 166 -19.33 42.52 11.15
CA SER A 166 -20.75 42.83 10.88
C SER A 166 -21.42 43.64 12.00
N LEU A 167 -20.94 43.55 13.24
CA LEU A 167 -21.49 44.29 14.37
C LEU A 167 -21.04 45.77 14.36
N ASP A 168 -19.78 46.03 13.99
CA ASP A 168 -19.27 47.41 13.86
C ASP A 168 -19.92 48.18 12.70
N ASN A 169 -20.42 47.48 11.68
CA ASN A 169 -21.15 48.05 10.56
C ASN A 169 -22.66 48.19 10.79
N HIS A 170 -23.16 47.93 12.00
CA HIS A 170 -24.57 48.19 12.30
C HIS A 170 -24.77 49.72 12.33
N PRO A 171 -25.55 50.30 11.41
CA PRO A 171 -25.76 51.74 11.39
C PRO A 171 -26.34 52.12 12.74
N ALA A 172 -25.63 52.99 13.47
CA ALA A 172 -26.13 53.54 14.72
C ALA A 172 -27.58 53.93 14.49
N ILE A 173 -28.50 53.29 15.21
CA ILE A 173 -29.92 53.60 15.16
C ILE A 173 -29.99 55.07 15.56
N THR A 174 -30.06 55.95 14.56
CA THR A 174 -30.12 57.37 14.80
C THR A 174 -31.48 57.62 15.42
N ASP A 175 -31.48 58.25 16.60
CA ASP A 175 -32.66 58.53 17.43
C ASP A 175 -33.71 59.43 16.72
N ALA A 176 -33.53 59.72 15.43
CA ALA A 176 -34.41 60.52 14.60
C ALA A 176 -35.81 59.88 14.39
N ASP A 177 -35.98 58.57 14.59
CA ASP A 177 -37.25 57.89 14.35
C ASP A 177 -38.14 57.74 15.61
N ARG A 178 -37.68 58.23 16.77
CA ARG A 178 -38.45 58.11 18.04
C ARG A 178 -39.54 59.20 18.22
N GLY A 179 -39.65 60.16 17.29
CA GLY A 179 -40.50 61.36 17.44
C GLY A 179 -41.90 61.33 16.80
N ALA A 180 -42.27 60.30 16.02
CA ALA A 180 -43.46 60.37 15.16
C ALA A 180 -44.72 59.62 15.65
N ARG A 181 -44.78 59.20 16.92
CA ARG A 181 -46.00 58.60 17.52
C ARG A 181 -46.46 59.42 18.72
N ALA A 182 -47.14 60.52 18.45
CA ALA A 182 -47.99 61.25 19.40
C ALA A 182 -49.36 61.48 18.76
#